data_AF-A0A6B1IRK7-F1
#
_entry.id   AF-A0A6B1IRK7-F1
#
_cell.length_a   1.000
_cell.length_b   1.000
_cell.length_c   1.000
_cell.angle_alpha   90.00
_cell.angle_beta   90.00
_cell.angle_gamma   90.00
#
_symmetry.space_group_name_H-M   'P 1'
#
loop_
_entity.id
_entity.type
_entity.pdbx_description
1 polymer ?
#
loop_
_entity_poly.entity_id
_entity_poly.type
_entity_poly.pdbx_seq_one_letter_code
_entity_poly.pdbx_strand_id
1 'polypeptide(L)'
;MPTISARIPEDLEAELEEYLESERINRSTAVRKLLAEGLNEWRRERAIDRFADGEVSLAKAAELAGVSVWEFADLVKEVDDAWVSADHLEADLDEL
;
A
#
# COMPACT_ATOMS: atom_id res chain seq x y z
N MET A 1 -1.09 -14.20 -22.48
CA MET A 1 -0.97 -13.73 -21.08
C MET A 1 -1.35 -14.89 -20.18
N PRO A 2 -0.69 -15.07 -19.03
CA PRO A 2 -1.13 -16.05 -18.03
C PRO A 2 -2.55 -15.68 -17.54
N THR A 3 -3.33 -16.70 -17.20
CA THR A 3 -4.68 -16.54 -16.63
C THR A 3 -4.62 -16.81 -15.13
N ILE A 4 -5.26 -15.95 -14.34
CA ILE A 4 -5.46 -16.13 -12.90
C ILE A 4 -6.95 -16.41 -12.68
N SER A 5 -7.26 -17.40 -11.85
CA SER A 5 -8.62 -17.71 -11.41
C SER A 5 -8.63 -17.82 -9.89
N ALA A 6 -9.54 -17.09 -9.24
CA ALA A 6 -9.69 -17.07 -7.80
C ALA A 6 -11.18 -17.04 -7.45
N ARG A 7 -11.55 -17.72 -6.36
CA ARG A 7 -12.88 -17.60 -5.76
C ARG A 7 -12.84 -16.41 -4.81
N ILE A 8 -13.82 -15.53 -4.93
CA ILE A 8 -13.97 -14.35 -4.07
C ILE A 8 -15.29 -14.45 -3.29
N PRO A 9 -15.35 -13.87 -2.08
CA PRO A 9 -16.59 -13.65 -1.35
C PRO A 9 -17.61 -12.79 -2.14
N GLU A 10 -18.90 -12.96 -1.86
CA GLU A 10 -19.99 -12.25 -2.56
C GLU A 10 -19.96 -10.73 -2.34
N ASP A 11 -19.56 -10.30 -1.13
CA ASP A 11 -19.34 -8.90 -0.75
C ASP A 11 -18.25 -8.26 -1.62
N LEU A 12 -17.11 -8.93 -1.78
CA LEU A 12 -16.02 -8.43 -2.62
C LEU A 12 -16.41 -8.38 -4.11
N GLU A 13 -17.24 -9.32 -4.57
CA GLU A 13 -17.77 -9.27 -5.93
C GLU A 13 -18.69 -8.06 -6.15
N ALA A 14 -19.55 -7.75 -5.18
CA ALA A 14 -20.44 -6.59 -5.24
C ALA A 14 -19.64 -5.27 -5.28
N GLU A 15 -18.62 -5.13 -4.43
CA GLU A 15 -17.72 -3.95 -4.44
C GLU A 15 -16.98 -3.80 -5.78
N LEU A 16 -16.52 -4.91 -6.37
CA LEU A 16 -15.86 -4.89 -7.67
C LEU A 16 -16.81 -4.44 -8.79
N GLU A 17 -18.09 -4.83 -8.74
CA GLU A 17 -19.08 -4.41 -9.74
C GLU A 17 -19.40 -2.90 -9.61
N GLU A 18 -19.53 -2.37 -8.40
CA GLU A 18 -19.69 -0.92 -8.18
C GLU A 18 -18.47 -0.13 -8.71
N TYR A 19 -17.26 -0.62 -8.47
CA TYR A 19 -16.04 -0.05 -9.03
C TYR A 19 -16.03 -0.07 -10.57
N LEU A 20 -16.48 -1.17 -11.17
CA LEU A 20 -16.56 -1.30 -12.63
C LEU A 20 -17.53 -0.29 -13.26
N GLU A 21 -18.70 -0.12 -12.66
CA GLU A 21 -19.74 0.81 -13.12
C GLU A 21 -19.28 2.27 -12.99
N SER A 22 -18.70 2.63 -11.85
CA SER A 22 -18.22 3.99 -11.57
C SER A 22 -17.08 4.43 -12.49
N GLU A 23 -16.07 3.56 -12.69
CA GLU A 23 -14.92 3.84 -13.56
C GLU A 23 -15.23 3.62 -15.05
N ARG A 24 -16.37 2.99 -15.38
CA ARG A 24 -16.78 2.60 -16.74
C ARG A 24 -15.73 1.75 -17.46
N ILE A 25 -15.17 0.77 -16.75
CA ILE A 25 -14.16 -0.16 -17.27
C ILE A 25 -14.66 -1.60 -17.26
N ASN A 26 -14.01 -2.49 -18.02
CA ASN A 26 -14.36 -3.91 -18.02
C ASN A 26 -13.66 -4.66 -16.86
N ARG A 27 -14.23 -5.81 -16.48
CA ARG A 27 -13.74 -6.67 -15.38
C ARG A 27 -12.25 -6.99 -15.46
N SER A 28 -11.74 -7.37 -16.64
CA SER A 28 -10.32 -7.71 -16.80
C SER A 28 -9.38 -6.51 -16.60
N THR A 29 -9.83 -5.32 -16.98
CA THR A 29 -9.09 -4.07 -16.78
C THR A 29 -9.09 -3.68 -15.30
N ALA A 30 -10.25 -3.72 -14.64
CA ALA A 30 -10.35 -3.42 -13.22
C ALA A 30 -9.49 -4.36 -12.37
N VAL A 31 -9.63 -5.68 -12.57
CA VAL A 31 -8.87 -6.67 -11.79
C VAL A 31 -7.37 -6.50 -11.96
N ARG A 32 -6.89 -6.23 -13.19
CA ARG A 32 -5.47 -5.95 -13.40
C ARG A 32 -5.00 -4.66 -12.74
N LYS A 33 -5.79 -3.58 -12.83
CA LYS A 33 -5.48 -2.28 -12.23
C LYS A 33 -5.37 -2.41 -10.72
N LEU A 34 -6.41 -2.93 -10.07
CA LEU A 34 -6.47 -3.14 -8.62
C LEU A 34 -5.37 -4.10 -8.14
N LEU A 35 -5.11 -5.18 -8.87
CA LEU A 35 -4.01 -6.09 -8.51
C LEU A 35 -2.64 -5.43 -8.62
N ALA A 36 -2.40 -4.63 -9.66
CA ALA A 36 -1.14 -3.91 -9.81
C ALA A 36 -0.95 -2.84 -8.72
N GLU A 37 -2.02 -2.11 -8.39
CA GLU A 37 -2.03 -1.13 -7.30
C GLU A 37 -1.76 -1.81 -5.95
N GLY A 38 -2.49 -2.87 -5.61
CA GLY A 38 -2.29 -3.61 -4.36
C GLY A 38 -0.90 -4.24 -4.24
N LEU A 39 -0.32 -4.75 -5.34
CA LEU A 39 1.05 -5.27 -5.33
C LEU A 39 2.11 -4.17 -5.19
N ASN A 40 1.84 -2.96 -5.69
CA ASN A 40 2.72 -1.82 -5.48
C ASN A 40 2.65 -1.34 -4.03
N GLU A 41 1.46 -1.26 -3.45
CA GLU A 41 1.26 -0.86 -2.06
C GLU A 41 1.92 -1.84 -1.10
N TRP A 42 1.64 -3.13 -1.24
CA TRP A 42 2.27 -4.19 -0.45
C TRP A 42 3.81 -4.14 -0.50
N ARG A 43 4.37 -3.79 -1.65
CA ARG A 43 5.82 -3.66 -1.83
C ARG A 43 6.38 -2.45 -1.09
N ARG A 44 5.65 -1.32 -1.09
CA ARG A 44 6.03 -0.09 -0.37
C ARG A 44 5.99 -0.31 1.14
N GLU A 45 4.87 -0.82 1.66
CA GLU A 45 4.71 -1.14 3.09
C GLU A 45 5.86 -2.01 3.58
N ARG A 46 6.14 -3.11 2.88
CA ARG A 46 7.23 -4.02 3.27
C ARG A 46 8.61 -3.39 3.19
N ALA A 47 8.83 -2.43 2.29
CA ALA A 47 10.11 -1.72 2.21
C ALA A 47 10.26 -0.73 3.37
N ILE A 48 9.17 -0.06 3.77
CA ILE A 48 9.11 0.84 4.92
C ILE A 48 9.38 0.07 6.20
N ASP A 49 8.68 -1.04 6.45
CA ASP A 49 8.87 -1.87 7.64
C ASP A 49 10.33 -2.31 7.81
N ARG A 50 10.92 -2.87 6.75
CA ARG A 50 12.31 -3.32 6.78
C ARG A 50 13.31 -2.18 6.97
N PHE A 51 12.99 -0.99 6.47
CA PHE A 51 13.81 0.19 6.69
C PHE A 51 13.72 0.66 8.15
N ALA A 52 12.49 0.73 8.70
CA ALA A 52 12.24 1.10 10.09
C ALA A 52 12.90 0.13 11.09
N ASP A 53 12.89 -1.16 10.78
CA ASP A 53 13.57 -2.22 11.55
C ASP A 53 15.10 -2.18 11.41
N GLY A 54 15.65 -1.32 10.54
CA GLY A 54 17.08 -1.21 10.27
C GLY A 54 17.67 -2.36 9.46
N GLU A 55 16.84 -3.23 8.87
CA GLU A 55 17.28 -4.39 8.08
C GLU A 55 17.91 -3.97 6.74
N VAL A 56 17.49 -2.83 6.18
CA VAL A 56 17.93 -2.33 4.88
C VAL A 56 18.28 -0.84 4.95
N SER A 57 19.20 -0.39 4.09
CA SER A 57 19.48 1.04 3.92
C SER A 57 18.34 1.73 3.16
N LEU A 58 18.25 3.07 3.28
CA LEU A 58 17.27 3.89 2.57
C LEU A 58 17.28 3.62 1.05
N ALA A 59 18.47 3.55 0.45
CA ALA A 59 18.63 3.29 -0.97
C ALA A 59 18.15 1.87 -1.35
N LYS A 60 18.40 0.87 -0.49
CA LYS A 60 17.94 -0.49 -0.74
C LYS A 60 16.43 -0.62 -0.56
N ALA A 61 15.85 0.09 0.40
CA ALA A 61 14.41 0.16 0.61
C ALA A 61 13.69 0.83 -0.57
N ALA A 62 14.25 1.92 -1.11
CA ALA A 62 13.74 2.56 -2.33
C ALA A 62 13.73 1.61 -3.54
N GLU A 63 14.82 0.86 -3.75
CA GLU A 63 14.89 -0.19 -4.78
C GLU A 63 13.81 -1.26 -4.55
N LEU A 64 13.66 -1.71 -3.29
CA LEU A 64 12.64 -2.70 -2.93
C LEU A 64 11.23 -2.17 -3.17
N ALA A 65 10.94 -0.89 -2.91
CA ALA A 65 9.65 -0.25 -3.15
C ALA A 65 9.40 0.05 -4.64
N GLY A 66 10.44 0.03 -5.48
CA GLY A 66 10.34 0.37 -6.90
C GLY A 66 10.18 1.87 -7.16
N VAL A 67 10.74 2.71 -6.27
CA VAL A 67 10.71 4.18 -6.37
C VAL A 67 12.12 4.75 -6.28
N SER A 68 12.28 6.03 -6.55
CA SER A 68 13.55 6.73 -6.32
C SER A 68 13.83 6.88 -4.82
N VAL A 69 15.10 7.13 -4.47
CA VAL A 69 15.51 7.33 -3.08
C VAL A 69 14.80 8.53 -2.45
N TRP A 70 14.53 9.59 -3.23
CA TRP A 70 13.82 10.77 -2.75
C TRP A 70 12.34 10.48 -2.48
N GLU A 71 11.66 9.81 -3.42
CA GLU A 71 10.27 9.39 -3.22
C GLU A 71 10.15 8.46 -1.99
N PHE A 72 11.12 7.57 -1.78
CA PHE A 72 11.11 6.71 -0.59
C PHE A 72 11.34 7.49 0.70
N ALA A 73 12.22 8.50 0.69
CA ALA A 73 12.43 9.36 1.84
C ALA A 73 11.16 10.14 2.21
N ASP A 74 10.42 10.62 1.21
CA ASP A 74 9.12 11.28 1.41
C ASP A 74 8.09 10.31 2.00
N LEU A 75 8.00 9.07 1.49
CA LEU A 75 7.12 8.03 2.05
C LEU A 75 7.42 7.74 3.52
N VAL A 76 8.69 7.60 3.89
CA VAL A 76 9.08 7.37 5.30
C VAL A 76 8.68 8.54 6.19
N LYS A 77 8.89 9.77 5.71
CA LYS A 77 8.52 10.98 6.44
C LYS A 77 7.01 11.06 6.67
N GLU A 78 6.20 10.75 5.66
CA GLU A 78 4.74 10.72 5.80
C GLU A 78 4.27 9.72 6.86
N VAL A 79 4.91 8.54 6.91
CA VAL A 79 4.62 7.53 7.93
C VAL A 79 5.04 7.98 9.33
N ASP A 80 6.22 8.57 9.45
CA ASP A 80 6.73 9.10 10.73
C ASP A 80 5.86 10.26 11.25
N ASP A 81 5.48 11.20 10.37
CA ASP A 81 4.57 12.31 10.69
C ASP A 81 3.19 11.80 11.15
N ALA A 82 2.69 10.71 10.54
CA ALA A 82 1.45 10.06 10.98
C ALA A 82 1.59 9.42 12.38
N TRP A 83 2.69 8.70 12.62
CA TRP A 83 3.00 8.07 13.90
C TRP A 83 3.19 9.07 15.05
N VAL A 84 3.83 10.21 14.78
CA VAL A 84 4.15 11.25 15.78
C VAL A 84 3.04 12.33 15.85
N SER A 85 1.95 12.18 15.11
CA SER A 85 0.83 13.12 15.13
C SER A 85 0.28 13.34 16.56
N ALA A 86 -0.20 14.56 16.82
CA ALA A 86 -0.70 14.95 18.14
C ALA A 86 -1.78 14.00 18.67
N ASP A 87 -2.63 13.48 17.77
CA ASP A 87 -3.70 12.54 18.11
C ASP A 87 -3.16 11.20 18.62
N HIS A 88 -2.07 10.69 18.02
CA HIS A 88 -1.42 9.45 18.46
C HIS A 88 -0.59 9.66 19.73
N LEU A 89 0.09 10.81 19.85
CA LEU A 89 0.89 11.14 21.02
C LEU A 89 0.03 11.35 22.28
N GLU A 90 -1.14 11.97 22.15
CA GLU A 90 -2.09 12.12 23.26
C GLU A 90 -2.60 10.75 23.76
N ALA A 91 -2.92 9.82 22.85
CA ALA A 91 -3.35 8.48 23.22
C ALA A 91 -2.26 7.70 23.98
N ASP A 92 -1.01 7.76 23.51
CA ASP A 92 0.12 7.09 24.18
C ASP A 92 0.44 7.70 25.56
N LEU A 93 0.24 9.00 25.72
CA LEU A 93 0.42 9.69 27.02
C LEU A 93 -0.70 9.37 28.02
N ASP A 94 -1.93 9.17 27.54
CA ASP A 94 -3.08 8.79 28.37
C ASP A 94 -2.99 7.33 28.88
N GLU A 95 -2.19 6.48 28.23
CA GLU A 95 -1.94 5.09 28.63
C GLU A 95 -0.78 4.90 29.64
N LEU A 96 -0.04 5.96 30.00
CA LEU A 96 1.07 5.98 30.97
C LEU A 96 0.64 6.33 32.41
#